data_AF-A0A2N1UUX9-F1
#
_entry.id   AF-A0A2N1UUX9-F1
#
_cell.length_a   1.000
_cell.length_b   1.000
_cell.length_c   1.000
_cell.angle_alpha   90.00
_cell.angle_beta   90.00
_cell.angle_gamma   90.00
#
_symmetry.space_group_name_H-M   'P 1'
#
loop_
_entity.id
_entity.type
_entity.pdbx_description
1 polymer ?
#
loop_
_entity_poly.entity_id
_entity_poly.type
_entity_poly.pdbx_seq_one_letter_code
_entity_poly.pdbx_strand_id
1 'polypeptide(L)'
;MSTGQLSTQESALFELVSQILEELESGLPAFASAAAEAVYKAHPEVSTHFDLRQVKALQRDVRQVAEDQTARIIGTLADEELWLLDTARKVRETLHQNLKVWKVIQQLSPTLDAVLEKYGYPPRMGRSGAGFAQTELTSSEQLPNADRIRLLAIKYWTSLMRMQQQRIDQLKQTQAAHHKKLDEMWNH
;
A
#
# COMPACT_ATOMS: atom_id res chain seq x y z
N MET A 1 -34.64 3.16 7.11
CA MET A 1 -34.51 3.35 5.65
C MET A 1 -33.36 4.33 5.48
N SER A 2 -32.12 4.02 5.05
CA SER A 2 -31.62 3.19 3.95
C SER A 2 -30.24 2.58 4.27
N THR A 3 -30.19 1.49 5.05
CA THR A 3 -28.93 0.79 5.37
C THR A 3 -28.35 0.00 4.19
N GLY A 4 -29.18 -0.45 3.25
CA GLY A 4 -28.77 -1.32 2.14
C GLY A 4 -27.94 -0.66 1.02
N GLN A 5 -27.92 0.68 0.91
CA GLN A 5 -27.09 1.37 -0.09
C GLN A 5 -25.65 1.60 0.39
N LEU A 6 -25.47 1.82 1.70
CA LEU A 6 -24.14 1.95 2.31
C LEU A 6 -23.38 0.63 2.25
N SER A 7 -24.06 -0.48 2.58
CA SER A 7 -23.46 -1.83 2.53
C SER A 7 -22.97 -2.19 1.12
N THR A 8 -23.71 -1.79 0.08
CA THR A 8 -23.32 -2.06 -1.32
C THR A 8 -22.08 -1.29 -1.75
N GLN A 9 -21.87 -0.06 -1.25
CA GLN A 9 -20.69 0.74 -1.57
C GLN A 9 -19.47 0.33 -0.76
N GLU A 10 -19.66 -0.07 0.49
CA GLU A 10 -18.62 -0.67 1.32
C GLU A 10 -18.11 -1.96 0.66
N SER A 11 -19.01 -2.84 0.22
CA SER A 11 -18.64 -4.02 -0.57
C SER A 11 -17.84 -3.67 -1.82
N ALA A 12 -18.28 -2.70 -2.63
CA ALA A 12 -17.55 -2.29 -3.83
C ALA A 12 -16.18 -1.65 -3.51
N LEU A 13 -16.05 -0.94 -2.38
CA LEU A 13 -14.77 -0.40 -1.92
C LEU A 13 -13.82 -1.54 -1.52
N PHE A 14 -14.30 -2.54 -0.78
CA PHE A 14 -13.48 -3.66 -0.35
C PHE A 14 -13.12 -4.61 -1.50
N GLU A 15 -13.97 -4.75 -2.51
CA GLU A 15 -13.60 -5.41 -3.77
C GLU A 15 -12.42 -4.70 -4.46
N LEU A 16 -12.37 -3.36 -4.43
CA LEU A 16 -11.22 -2.60 -4.95
C LEU A 16 -9.98 -2.80 -4.09
N VAL A 17 -10.13 -2.84 -2.76
CA VAL A 17 -9.03 -3.14 -1.85
C VAL A 17 -8.46 -4.53 -2.14
N SER A 18 -9.30 -5.55 -2.26
CA SER A 18 -8.85 -6.92 -2.61
C SER A 18 -8.08 -6.95 -3.92
N GLN A 19 -8.56 -6.25 -4.96
CA GLN A 19 -7.83 -6.14 -6.23
C GLN A 19 -6.48 -5.43 -6.06
N ILE A 20 -6.38 -4.41 -5.21
CA ILE A 20 -5.09 -3.76 -4.88
C ILE A 20 -4.16 -4.76 -4.18
N LEU A 21 -4.68 -5.55 -3.25
CA LEU A 21 -3.89 -6.56 -2.52
C LEU A 21 -3.34 -7.64 -3.46
N GLU A 22 -4.14 -8.13 -4.41
CA GLU A 22 -3.69 -9.08 -5.44
C GLU A 22 -2.54 -8.52 -6.31
N GLU A 23 -2.64 -7.24 -6.68
CA GLU A 23 -1.58 -6.57 -7.42
C GLU A 23 -0.31 -6.40 -6.57
N LEU A 24 -0.44 -6.11 -5.27
CA LEU A 24 0.70 -6.02 -4.37
C LEU A 24 1.34 -7.39 -4.10
N GLU A 25 0.53 -8.44 -3.94
CA GLU A 25 0.98 -9.81 -3.69
C GLU A 25 1.89 -10.32 -4.82
N SER A 26 1.55 -10.00 -6.06
CA SER A 26 2.38 -10.33 -7.23
C SER A 26 3.52 -9.33 -7.48
N GLY A 27 3.28 -8.04 -7.25
CA GLY A 27 4.22 -6.97 -7.58
C GLY A 27 5.40 -6.82 -6.61
N LEU A 28 5.18 -7.02 -5.31
CA LEU A 28 6.19 -6.81 -4.28
C LEU A 28 7.37 -7.80 -4.36
N PRO A 29 7.17 -9.12 -4.55
CA PRO A 29 8.28 -10.06 -4.74
C PRO A 29 9.09 -9.80 -6.01
N ALA A 30 8.41 -9.40 -7.10
CA ALA A 30 9.07 -9.06 -8.35
C ALA A 30 9.92 -7.79 -8.21
N PHE A 31 9.40 -6.76 -7.54
CA PHE A 31 10.16 -5.57 -7.19
C PHE A 31 11.41 -5.90 -6.36
N ALA A 32 11.27 -6.72 -5.31
CA ALA A 32 12.39 -7.09 -4.44
C ALA A 32 13.51 -7.79 -5.22
N SER A 33 13.13 -8.69 -6.15
CA SER A 33 14.07 -9.39 -7.01
C SER A 33 14.84 -8.42 -7.93
N ALA A 34 14.13 -7.50 -8.58
CA ALA A 34 14.72 -6.50 -9.45
C ALA A 34 15.62 -5.51 -8.69
N ALA A 35 15.21 -5.10 -7.48
CA ALA A 35 15.98 -4.22 -6.61
C ALA A 35 17.29 -4.90 -6.15
N ALA A 36 17.23 -6.15 -5.71
CA ALA A 36 18.42 -6.91 -5.33
C ALA A 36 19.38 -7.10 -6.52
N GLU A 37 18.84 -7.38 -7.72
CA GLU A 37 19.64 -7.47 -8.94
C GLU A 37 20.32 -6.12 -9.27
N ALA A 38 19.62 -5.00 -9.07
CA ALA A 38 20.20 -3.68 -9.26
C ALA A 38 21.36 -3.41 -8.29
N VAL A 39 21.25 -3.82 -7.02
CA VAL A 39 22.36 -3.73 -6.05
C VAL A 39 23.51 -4.63 -6.46
N TYR A 40 23.23 -5.89 -6.83
CA TYR A 40 24.24 -6.83 -7.31
C TYR A 40 25.05 -6.25 -8.48
N LYS A 41 24.37 -5.62 -9.46
CA LYS A 41 25.03 -4.99 -10.62
C LYS A 41 25.76 -3.69 -10.27
N ALA A 42 25.26 -2.93 -9.30
CA ALA A 42 25.85 -1.67 -8.89
C ALA A 42 27.14 -1.83 -8.07
N HIS A 43 27.39 -3.02 -7.51
CA HIS A 43 28.51 -3.32 -6.62
C HIS A 43 29.38 -4.48 -7.13
N PRO A 44 30.05 -4.34 -8.29
CA PRO A 44 30.91 -5.38 -8.85
C PRO A 44 32.05 -5.78 -7.89
N GLU A 45 32.51 -4.86 -7.04
CA GLU A 45 33.52 -5.12 -6.02
C GLU A 45 33.12 -6.17 -4.99
N VAL A 46 31.82 -6.34 -4.73
CA VAL A 46 31.29 -7.41 -3.87
C VAL A 46 30.93 -8.62 -4.73
N SER A 47 30.14 -8.39 -5.79
CA SER A 47 29.54 -9.43 -6.61
C SER A 47 30.55 -10.34 -7.34
N THR A 48 31.73 -9.83 -7.68
CA THR A 48 32.79 -10.64 -8.35
C THR A 48 33.40 -11.72 -7.46
N HIS A 49 33.24 -11.62 -6.14
CA HIS A 49 33.71 -12.63 -5.19
C HIS A 49 32.74 -13.81 -5.02
N PHE A 50 31.56 -13.74 -5.63
CA PHE A 50 30.55 -14.79 -5.49
C PHE A 50 30.78 -15.90 -6.51
N ASP A 51 30.73 -17.14 -6.04
CA ASP A 51 30.57 -18.29 -6.92
C ASP A 51 29.10 -18.49 -7.34
N LEU A 52 28.88 -19.39 -8.30
CA LEU A 52 27.53 -19.71 -8.79
C LEU A 52 26.58 -20.19 -7.68
N ARG A 53 27.10 -20.87 -6.64
CA ARG A 53 26.27 -21.37 -5.53
C ARG A 53 25.81 -20.22 -4.65
N GLN A 54 26.68 -19.25 -4.38
CA GLN A 54 26.38 -18.04 -3.60
C GLN A 54 25.39 -17.15 -4.33
N VAL A 55 25.52 -16.97 -5.64
CA VAL A 55 24.54 -16.22 -6.45
C VAL A 55 23.15 -16.87 -6.36
N LYS A 56 23.07 -18.20 -6.53
CA LYS A 56 21.80 -18.93 -6.40
C LYS A 56 21.22 -18.86 -4.98
N ALA A 57 22.08 -18.90 -3.96
CA ALA A 57 21.67 -18.75 -2.57
C ALA A 57 21.09 -17.35 -2.30
N LEU A 58 21.76 -16.29 -2.78
CA LEU A 58 21.26 -14.91 -2.69
C LEU A 58 19.88 -14.78 -3.35
N GLN A 59 19.73 -15.24 -4.59
CA GLN A 59 18.45 -15.17 -5.31
C GLN A 59 17.33 -15.90 -4.56
N ARG A 60 17.62 -17.09 -4.01
CA ARG A 60 16.65 -17.86 -3.22
C ARG A 60 16.29 -17.14 -1.92
N ASP A 61 17.29 -16.64 -1.19
CA ASP A 61 17.07 -15.94 0.08
C ASP A 61 16.26 -14.64 -0.13
N VAL A 62 16.58 -13.85 -1.17
CA VAL A 62 15.81 -12.66 -1.56
C VAL A 62 14.36 -13.04 -1.87
N ARG A 63 14.15 -14.07 -2.68
CA ARG A 63 12.81 -14.53 -3.06
C ARG A 63 12.01 -14.96 -1.83
N GLN A 64 12.58 -15.82 -0.99
CA GLN A 64 11.91 -16.33 0.21
C GLN A 64 11.52 -15.18 1.15
N VAL A 65 12.46 -14.29 1.43
CA VAL A 65 12.24 -13.15 2.33
C VAL A 65 11.20 -12.18 1.75
N ALA A 66 11.22 -11.97 0.42
CA ALA A 66 10.22 -11.12 -0.23
C ALA A 66 8.82 -11.75 -0.21
N GLU A 67 8.68 -13.06 -0.46
CA GLU A 67 7.42 -13.78 -0.36
C GLU A 67 6.87 -13.75 1.09
N ASP A 68 7.71 -14.05 2.08
CA ASP A 68 7.32 -14.03 3.50
C ASP A 68 6.90 -12.63 3.97
N GLN A 69 7.67 -11.60 3.60
CA GLN A 69 7.35 -10.23 3.98
C GLN A 69 6.13 -9.70 3.23
N THR A 70 5.92 -10.11 1.97
CA THR A 70 4.70 -9.80 1.22
C THR A 70 3.48 -10.38 1.91
N ALA A 71 3.53 -11.66 2.33
CA ALA A 71 2.42 -12.28 3.07
C ALA A 71 2.07 -11.51 4.36
N ARG A 72 3.07 -11.02 5.10
CA ARG A 72 2.86 -10.18 6.29
C ARG A 72 2.25 -8.82 5.97
N ILE A 73 2.72 -8.18 4.89
CA ILE A 73 2.18 -6.92 4.38
C ILE A 73 0.70 -7.10 4.02
N ILE A 74 0.38 -8.11 3.20
CA ILE A 74 -0.99 -8.40 2.80
C ILE A 74 -1.87 -8.73 4.01
N GLY A 75 -1.39 -9.56 4.94
CA GLY A 75 -2.13 -9.89 6.16
C GLY A 75 -2.41 -8.65 7.04
N THR A 76 -1.49 -7.69 7.09
CA THR A 76 -1.71 -6.41 7.80
C THR A 76 -2.69 -5.53 7.05
N LEU A 77 -2.57 -5.45 5.72
CA LEU A 77 -3.43 -4.64 4.87
C LEU A 77 -4.83 -5.24 4.67
N ALA A 78 -5.08 -6.48 5.08
CA ALA A 78 -6.41 -7.07 5.10
C ALA A 78 -7.34 -6.44 6.16
N ASP A 79 -6.79 -5.67 7.11
CA ASP A 79 -7.58 -4.88 8.05
C ASP A 79 -8.31 -3.74 7.32
N GLU A 80 -9.63 -3.91 7.16
CA GLU A 80 -10.54 -2.97 6.51
C GLU A 80 -10.47 -1.55 7.12
N GLU A 81 -10.22 -1.42 8.43
CA GLU A 81 -10.18 -0.13 9.11
C GLU A 81 -9.04 0.77 8.59
N LEU A 82 -7.95 0.17 8.10
CA LEU A 82 -6.83 0.91 7.50
C LEU A 82 -7.21 1.67 6.22
N TRP A 83 -8.27 1.21 5.54
CA TRP A 83 -8.74 1.73 4.26
C TRP A 83 -9.89 2.73 4.39
N LEU A 84 -10.52 2.83 5.56
CA LEU A 84 -11.69 3.69 5.76
C LEU A 84 -11.35 5.10 6.29
N LEU A 85 -10.07 5.40 6.53
CA LEU A 85 -9.67 6.56 7.31
C LEU A 85 -9.68 7.91 6.60
N ASP A 86 -9.87 8.93 7.44
CA ASP A 86 -10.20 10.30 7.08
C ASP A 86 -9.17 10.94 6.15
N THR A 87 -9.68 11.40 5.01
CA THR A 87 -8.86 11.96 3.96
C THR A 87 -8.71 13.46 4.15
N ALA A 88 -7.59 13.89 4.71
CA ALA A 88 -7.11 15.26 4.52
C ALA A 88 -7.26 15.67 3.03
N ARG A 89 -7.91 16.83 2.82
CA ARG A 89 -8.50 17.43 1.60
C ARG A 89 -7.65 17.49 0.30
N LYS A 90 -6.45 16.91 0.24
CA LYS A 90 -5.61 16.96 -0.96
C LYS A 90 -6.05 15.91 -1.98
N VAL A 91 -5.92 16.24 -3.27
CA VAL A 91 -6.20 15.33 -4.39
C VAL A 91 -5.41 14.04 -4.21
N ARG A 92 -6.13 12.91 -4.10
CA ARG A 92 -5.51 11.60 -3.89
C ARG A 92 -5.72 10.67 -5.09
N GLU A 93 -4.65 10.33 -5.77
CA GLU A 93 -4.62 9.47 -6.96
C GLU A 93 -3.73 8.24 -6.78
N THR A 94 -2.99 8.13 -5.67
CA THR A 94 -1.97 7.09 -5.46
C THR A 94 -2.12 6.42 -4.10
N LEU A 95 -1.57 5.21 -3.98
CA LEU A 95 -1.51 4.50 -2.69
C LEU A 95 -0.62 5.22 -1.67
N HIS A 96 0.42 5.91 -2.13
CA HIS A 96 1.36 6.61 -1.24
C HIS A 96 0.70 7.71 -0.41
N GLN A 97 -0.47 8.21 -0.83
CA GLN A 97 -1.23 9.22 -0.09
C GLN A 97 -2.02 8.64 1.09
N ASN A 98 -2.23 7.31 1.13
CA ASN A 98 -2.68 6.64 2.34
C ASN A 98 -1.44 6.29 3.17
N LEU A 99 -0.97 7.24 4.00
CA LEU A 99 0.26 7.08 4.78
C LEU A 99 0.26 5.85 5.69
N LYS A 100 -0.90 5.38 6.16
CA LYS A 100 -0.98 4.16 6.97
C LYS A 100 -0.69 2.93 6.12
N VAL A 101 -1.38 2.80 4.98
CA VAL A 101 -1.16 1.71 4.02
C VAL A 101 0.27 1.75 3.47
N TRP A 102 0.74 2.93 3.05
CA TRP A 102 2.06 3.07 2.44
C TRP A 102 3.19 2.68 3.39
N LYS A 103 3.11 3.09 4.67
CA LYS A 103 4.09 2.69 5.69
C LYS A 103 4.18 1.17 5.87
N VAL A 104 3.06 0.46 5.75
CA VAL A 104 3.06 -1.02 5.81
C VAL A 104 3.77 -1.59 4.59
N ILE A 105 3.45 -1.12 3.39
CA ILE A 105 4.12 -1.57 2.15
C ILE A 105 5.64 -1.34 2.21
N GLN A 106 6.08 -0.21 2.78
CA GLN A 106 7.49 0.14 2.93
C GLN A 106 8.29 -0.77 3.88
N GLN A 107 7.65 -1.67 4.63
CA GLN A 107 8.35 -2.65 5.48
C GLN A 107 9.14 -3.69 4.66
N LEU A 108 8.91 -3.78 3.35
CA LEU A 108 9.71 -4.64 2.46
C LEU A 108 11.17 -4.18 2.38
N SER A 109 11.43 -2.88 2.29
CA SER A 109 12.78 -2.35 2.04
C SER A 109 13.78 -2.73 3.15
N PRO A 110 13.51 -2.51 4.45
CA PRO A 110 14.44 -2.91 5.51
C PRO A 110 14.71 -4.42 5.55
N THR A 111 13.70 -5.21 5.18
CA THR A 111 13.78 -6.67 5.16
C THR A 111 14.70 -7.15 4.02
N LEU A 112 14.64 -6.49 2.87
CA LEU A 112 15.53 -6.73 1.75
C LEU A 112 16.97 -6.26 2.04
N ASP A 113 17.11 -5.10 2.69
CA ASP A 113 18.41 -4.53 3.08
C ASP A 113 19.16 -5.50 3.99
N ALA A 114 18.49 -6.09 4.97
CA ALA A 114 19.08 -7.10 5.86
C ALA A 114 19.62 -8.33 5.12
N VAL A 115 18.97 -8.75 4.03
CA VAL A 115 19.48 -9.83 3.18
C VAL A 115 20.74 -9.37 2.46
N LEU A 116 20.72 -8.20 1.83
CA LEU A 116 21.90 -7.69 1.11
C LEU A 116 23.10 -7.47 2.04
N GLU A 117 22.88 -6.96 3.24
CA GLU A 117 23.92 -6.82 4.28
C GLU A 117 24.52 -8.17 4.68
N LYS A 118 23.70 -9.21 4.85
CA LYS A 118 24.17 -10.59 5.12
C LYS A 118 25.13 -11.10 4.05
N TYR A 119 24.94 -10.69 2.80
CA TYR A 119 25.80 -11.04 1.66
C TYR A 119 26.99 -10.06 1.48
N GLY A 120 27.20 -9.12 2.41
CA GLY A 120 28.38 -8.26 2.44
C GLY A 120 28.28 -7.00 1.59
N TYR A 121 27.08 -6.66 1.08
CA TYR A 121 26.89 -5.38 0.40
C TYR A 121 26.92 -4.24 1.44
N PRO A 122 27.70 -3.17 1.20
CA PRO A 122 27.80 -2.06 2.15
C PRO A 122 26.56 -1.16 2.04
N PRO A 123 25.79 -0.96 3.12
CA PRO A 123 24.68 -0.01 3.10
C PRO A 123 25.22 1.40 2.86
N ARG A 124 24.50 2.18 2.07
CA ARG A 124 24.78 3.60 1.82
C ARG A 124 23.73 4.46 2.52
N MET A 125 23.92 5.78 2.55
CA MET A 125 22.83 6.68 2.94
C MET A 125 21.78 6.67 1.83
N GLY A 126 20.64 6.02 2.08
CA GLY A 126 19.40 6.16 1.33
C GLY A 126 18.59 7.37 1.80
N ARG A 127 17.43 7.63 1.20
CA ARG A 127 16.54 8.71 1.64
C ARG A 127 15.97 8.47 3.04
N SER A 128 15.85 7.21 3.44
CA SER A 128 15.20 6.78 4.68
C SER A 128 16.18 6.53 5.83
N GLY A 129 17.49 6.60 5.58
CA GLY A 129 18.55 6.27 6.54
C GLY A 129 19.67 5.44 5.91
N ALA A 130 20.36 4.63 6.71
CA ALA A 130 21.31 3.65 6.20
C ALA A 130 20.55 2.50 5.52
N GLY A 131 20.85 2.22 4.25
CA GLY A 131 20.19 1.18 3.44
C GLY A 131 20.68 1.21 1.98
N PHE A 132 19.88 0.67 1.06
CA PHE A 132 20.21 0.68 -0.37
C PHE A 132 19.19 1.53 -1.14
N ALA A 133 19.62 2.56 -1.86
CA ALA A 133 18.69 3.43 -2.59
C ALA A 133 17.81 2.66 -3.61
N GLN A 134 18.32 1.54 -4.13
CA GLN A 134 17.62 0.66 -5.07
C GLN A 134 16.49 -0.14 -4.43
N THR A 135 16.55 -0.42 -3.13
CA THR A 135 15.53 -1.19 -2.40
C THR A 135 14.43 -0.30 -1.85
N GLU A 136 14.64 1.02 -1.83
CA GLU A 136 13.66 2.01 -1.36
C GLU A 136 12.44 2.05 -2.29
N LEU A 137 11.32 1.50 -1.82
CA LEU A 137 10.03 1.63 -2.48
C LEU A 137 9.41 2.99 -2.10
N THR A 138 9.68 3.99 -2.93
CA THR A 138 9.28 5.39 -2.74
C THR A 138 8.00 5.76 -3.50
N SER A 139 7.66 4.99 -4.54
CA SER A 139 6.46 5.18 -5.35
C SER A 139 5.90 3.84 -5.81
N SER A 140 4.57 3.75 -5.97
CA SER A 140 3.92 2.60 -6.60
C SER A 140 4.30 2.45 -8.08
N GLU A 141 4.87 3.49 -8.70
CA GLU A 141 5.39 3.44 -10.07
C GLU A 141 6.62 2.52 -10.24
N GLN A 142 7.30 2.18 -9.14
CA GLN A 142 8.43 1.26 -9.18
C GLN A 142 7.98 -0.22 -9.23
N LEU A 143 6.69 -0.49 -9.05
CA LEU A 143 6.13 -1.84 -9.15
C LEU A 143 5.92 -2.21 -10.63
N PRO A 144 6.10 -3.49 -11.01
CA PRO A 144 5.97 -3.93 -12.41
C PRO A 144 4.56 -3.71 -12.99
N ASN A 145 3.56 -3.61 -12.13
CA ASN A 145 2.14 -3.39 -12.42
C ASN A 145 1.66 -1.97 -12.05
N ALA A 146 2.57 -0.99 -12.11
CA ALA A 146 2.35 0.42 -11.75
C ALA A 146 1.03 1.00 -12.29
N ASP A 147 0.75 0.84 -13.59
CA ASP A 147 -0.44 1.41 -14.23
C ASP A 147 -1.74 0.83 -13.67
N ARG A 148 -1.79 -0.48 -13.43
CA ARG A 148 -2.97 -1.14 -12.86
C ARG A 148 -3.19 -0.70 -11.42
N ILE A 149 -2.12 -0.67 -10.61
CA ILE A 149 -2.17 -0.17 -9.23
C ILE A 149 -2.63 1.29 -9.19
N ARG A 150 -2.13 2.14 -10.08
CA ARG A 150 -2.55 3.55 -10.18
C ARG A 150 -4.04 3.66 -10.49
N LEU A 151 -4.53 2.93 -11.48
CA LEU A 151 -5.96 2.94 -11.84
C LEU A 151 -6.84 2.46 -10.69
N LEU A 152 -6.43 1.39 -10.00
CA LEU A 152 -7.14 0.89 -8.82
C LEU A 152 -7.13 1.89 -7.67
N ALA A 153 -6.00 2.56 -7.42
CA ALA A 153 -5.89 3.59 -6.39
C ALA A 153 -6.82 4.79 -6.67
N ILE A 154 -6.89 5.25 -7.93
CA ILE A 154 -7.83 6.30 -8.35
C ILE A 154 -9.28 5.87 -8.11
N LYS A 155 -9.64 4.64 -8.51
CA LYS A 155 -10.99 4.09 -8.30
C LYS A 155 -11.32 4.00 -6.82
N TYR A 156 -10.39 3.50 -6.01
CA TYR A 156 -10.51 3.40 -4.56
C TYR A 156 -10.77 4.77 -3.94
N TRP A 157 -9.94 5.79 -4.25
CA TRP A 157 -10.12 7.13 -3.71
C TRP A 157 -11.45 7.75 -4.14
N THR A 158 -11.84 7.56 -5.40
CA THR A 158 -13.13 8.04 -5.91
C THR A 158 -14.31 7.38 -5.18
N SER A 159 -14.22 6.07 -4.94
CA SER A 159 -15.25 5.31 -4.21
C SER A 159 -15.34 5.76 -2.74
N LEU A 160 -14.19 5.89 -2.07
CA LEU A 160 -14.09 6.37 -0.70
C LEU A 160 -14.67 7.79 -0.55
N MET A 161 -14.35 8.71 -1.46
CA MET A 161 -14.92 10.07 -1.47
C MET A 161 -16.44 10.05 -1.60
N ARG A 162 -16.98 9.22 -2.50
CA ARG A 162 -18.44 9.10 -2.70
C ARG A 162 -19.12 8.57 -1.43
N MET A 163 -18.56 7.54 -0.82
CA MET A 163 -19.09 6.95 0.42
C MET A 163 -19.09 8.00 1.55
N GLN A 164 -17.99 8.74 1.72
CA GLN A 164 -17.90 9.79 2.74
C GLN A 164 -18.89 10.93 2.49
N GLN A 165 -19.02 11.40 1.24
CA GLN A 165 -19.97 12.45 0.89
C GLN A 165 -21.42 12.01 1.19
N GLN A 166 -21.79 10.78 0.87
CA GLN A 166 -23.12 10.26 1.18
C GLN A 166 -23.38 10.15 2.69
N ARG A 167 -22.38 9.72 3.47
CA ARG A 167 -22.51 9.71 4.94
C ARG A 167 -22.74 11.13 5.48
N ILE A 168 -22.03 12.13 4.95
CA ILE A 168 -22.24 13.55 5.30
C ILE A 168 -23.65 14.01 4.92
N ASP A 169 -24.12 13.67 3.73
CA ASP A 169 -25.46 14.09 3.26
C ASP A 169 -26.59 13.43 4.06
N GLN A 170 -26.44 12.15 4.44
CA GLN A 170 -27.38 11.46 5.33
C GLN A 170 -27.41 12.08 6.73
N LEU A 171 -26.25 12.45 7.28
CA LEU A 171 -26.17 13.15 8.56
C LEU A 171 -26.90 14.50 8.49
N LYS A 172 -26.67 15.29 7.43
CA LYS A 172 -27.37 16.57 7.22
C LYS A 172 -28.88 16.40 7.08
N GLN A 173 -29.33 15.39 6.32
CA GLN A 173 -30.76 15.09 6.16
C GLN A 173 -31.40 14.69 7.50
N THR A 174 -30.71 13.87 8.29
CA THR A 174 -31.19 13.44 9.61
C THR A 174 -31.28 14.62 10.58
N GLN A 175 -30.27 15.49 10.59
CA GLN A 175 -30.27 16.72 11.39
C GLN A 175 -31.39 17.68 10.95
N ALA A 176 -31.59 17.88 9.65
CA ALA A 176 -32.67 18.71 9.13
C ALA A 176 -34.06 18.17 9.48
N ALA A 177 -34.26 16.84 9.38
CA ALA A 177 -35.50 16.18 9.77
C ALA A 177 -35.75 16.29 11.29
N HIS A 178 -34.71 16.16 12.11
CA HIS A 178 -34.80 16.34 13.56
C HIS A 178 -35.13 17.79 13.92
N HIS A 179 -34.47 18.76 13.31
CA HIS A 179 -34.76 20.18 13.50
C HIS A 179 -36.20 20.52 13.12
N LYS A 180 -36.69 20.01 11.98
CA LYS A 180 -38.08 20.21 11.56
C LYS A 180 -39.09 19.68 12.58
N LYS A 181 -38.85 18.48 13.14
CA LYS A 181 -39.71 17.91 14.20
C LYS A 181 -39.70 18.76 15.48
N LEU A 182 -38.54 19.28 15.88
CA LEU A 182 -38.44 20.16 17.04
C LEU A 182 -39.18 21.48 16.82
N ASP A 183 -39.09 22.05 15.62
CA ASP A 183 -39.78 23.29 15.24
C ASP A 183 -41.31 23.09 15.20
N GLU A 184 -41.78 21.95 14.68
CA GLU A 184 -43.20 21.56 14.74
C GLU A 184 -43.70 21.41 16.18
N MET A 185 -42.87 20.89 17.11
CA MET A 185 -43.22 20.78 18.53
C MET A 185 -43.20 22.11 19.29
N TRP A 186 -42.35 23.06 18.88
CA TRP A 186 -42.23 24.36 19.54
C TRP A 186 -43.35 25.33 19.16
N ASN A 187 -43.87 25.20 17.94
CA ASN A 187 -44.93 26.06 17.40
C ASN A 187 -46.36 25.55 17.69
N HIS A 188 -46.50 24.49 18.51
CA HIS A 188 -47.76 23.92 19.00
C HIS A 188 -47.86 24.03 20.52
#